data_AF-A0AAN5C2U3-F1
#
_entry.id   AF-A0AAN5C2U3-F1
#
_cell.length_a   1.000
_cell.length_b   1.000
_cell.length_c   1.000
_cell.angle_alpha   90.00
_cell.angle_beta   90.00
_cell.angle_gamma   90.00
#
_symmetry.space_group_name_H-M   'P 1'
#
loop_
_entity.id
_entity.type
_entity.pdbx_description
1 polymer ?
#
loop_
_entity_poly.entity_id
_entity_poly.type
_entity_poly.pdbx_seq_one_letter_code
_entity_poly.pdbx_strand_id
1 'polypeptide(L)'
;MYILPFLTASFQHSYMKYLYKYPQKKFPYEDLRDENARRSRLDREYQILDTGAFDDNRYWDIFIETAKEDDDEEELLFRVIAYNRGPEPAPLHIIPHVWFRNTWSWGYEDQSHKPSIEKVAPLTAKSYHKKLGERYVRFSPSPAAGSNQEDVLPKMLFTENETNNELLWKSENDQPYVKDAFHRYIVNNERDAINPENKGTKFAAWYAFNEGEGIPPGECAVVRFRLSRKNQTFVDEEELDDTIEQRIGEADDFYYHISPLPMSDDLRNIQRQAFAGMMWTKQYYHFVWDQWANGDPAMIPPPPGRKHVRNQQWKHLYMDDILSMPDSWEYPFFAAWDTAFHCIPLAMIDPEFAKKQLDLLTREWYMHPNGQLAAYEWNFGDVNPPVHAWATFRVFKIERKMYGRQDLDFLERVFQKLLLNFTWWVNRKDSEGKNVFEGGFLGLDNIGLFNRSEPLPTGGVLEQADSTGWMAFYCLCMLNMALELAKHRRIYEDSLLHLDM
;
A
#
# COMPACT_ATOMS: atom_id res chain seq x y z
N MET A 1 14.45 4.31 -8.29
CA MET A 1 13.25 3.58 -8.74
C MET A 1 13.59 2.10 -8.84
N TYR A 2 12.86 1.22 -8.14
CA TYR A 2 12.93 -0.23 -8.37
C TYR A 2 12.03 -0.55 -9.57
N ILE A 3 12.44 -1.46 -10.45
CA ILE A 3 11.56 -1.89 -11.54
C ILE A 3 10.69 -3.02 -10.98
N LEU A 4 9.48 -2.66 -10.57
CA LEU A 4 8.53 -3.55 -9.90
C LEU A 4 7.19 -3.65 -10.67
N PRO A 5 7.12 -4.43 -11.77
CA PRO A 5 5.84 -4.64 -12.45
C PRO A 5 4.91 -5.53 -11.62
N PHE A 6 3.73 -5.01 -11.28
CA PHE A 6 2.63 -5.81 -10.74
C PHE A 6 1.98 -6.61 -11.87
N LEU A 7 2.11 -7.94 -11.84
CA LEU A 7 1.68 -8.80 -12.94
C LEU A 7 0.23 -9.25 -12.80
N THR A 8 -0.18 -9.62 -11.59
CA THR A 8 -1.55 -10.01 -11.27
C THR A 8 -1.84 -9.85 -9.77
N ALA A 9 -3.11 -9.68 -9.44
CA ALA A 9 -3.63 -9.82 -8.08
C ALA A 9 -5.13 -10.10 -8.16
N SER A 10 -5.63 -11.17 -7.55
CA SER A 10 -7.08 -11.34 -7.39
C SER A 10 -7.62 -10.36 -6.35
N PHE A 11 -8.91 -9.98 -6.43
CA PHE A 11 -9.48 -9.00 -5.51
C PHE A 11 -9.50 -9.46 -4.04
N GLN A 12 -9.61 -10.78 -3.82
CA GLN A 12 -9.54 -11.42 -2.50
C GLN A 12 -8.10 -11.63 -2.03
N HIS A 13 -7.11 -11.26 -2.84
CA HIS A 13 -5.70 -11.55 -2.61
C HIS A 13 -5.43 -13.05 -2.43
N SER A 14 -6.25 -13.90 -3.07
CA SER A 14 -6.07 -15.37 -3.12
C SER A 14 -4.89 -15.79 -3.97
N TYR A 15 -4.53 -14.98 -4.96
CA TYR A 15 -3.25 -15.07 -5.67
C TYR A 15 -2.74 -13.72 -6.12
N MET A 16 -1.45 -13.50 -5.94
CA MET A 16 -0.78 -12.28 -6.35
C MET A 16 0.62 -12.61 -6.88
N LYS A 17 1.04 -11.92 -7.94
CA LYS A 17 2.37 -12.05 -8.56
C LYS A 17 2.90 -10.69 -8.94
N TYR A 18 4.15 -10.45 -8.61
CA TYR A 18 4.91 -9.33 -9.14
C TYR A 18 6.31 -9.76 -9.57
N LEU A 19 6.89 -8.97 -10.45
CA LEU A 19 8.28 -9.11 -10.88
C LEU A 19 9.11 -8.03 -10.20
N TYR A 20 10.25 -8.41 -9.67
CA TYR A 20 11.26 -7.48 -9.20
C TYR A 20 12.54 -7.66 -10.04
N LYS A 21 12.94 -6.63 -10.77
CA LYS A 21 14.23 -6.65 -11.49
C LYS A 21 15.33 -6.10 -10.60
N TYR A 22 16.29 -6.95 -10.27
CA TYR A 22 17.36 -6.62 -9.34
C TYR A 22 18.73 -6.67 -10.04
N PRO A 23 19.51 -5.57 -10.08
CA PRO A 23 20.83 -5.59 -10.73
C PRO A 23 21.80 -6.52 -9.99
N GLN A 24 22.69 -7.18 -10.73
CA GLN A 24 23.80 -7.96 -10.14
C GLN A 24 24.91 -7.06 -9.60
N LYS A 25 25.04 -5.86 -10.17
CA LYS A 25 25.98 -4.83 -9.69
C LYS A 25 25.45 -4.18 -8.41
N LYS A 26 26.36 -3.58 -7.63
CA LYS A 26 25.99 -2.75 -6.48
C LYS A 26 24.97 -1.69 -6.91
N PHE A 27 23.89 -1.57 -6.15
CA PHE A 27 22.86 -0.58 -6.44
C PHE A 27 23.42 0.85 -6.32
N PRO A 28 23.25 1.72 -7.33
CA PRO A 28 23.96 3.00 -7.45
C PRO A 28 23.26 4.15 -6.68
N TYR A 29 23.02 3.99 -5.38
CA TYR A 29 22.29 5.00 -4.57
C TYR A 29 22.95 6.38 -4.58
N GLU A 30 24.27 6.44 -4.39
CA GLU A 30 25.01 7.71 -4.30
C GLU A 30 25.04 8.42 -5.66
N ASP A 31 25.28 7.70 -6.75
CA ASP A 31 25.28 8.25 -8.10
C ASP A 31 23.91 8.85 -8.47
N LEU A 32 22.83 8.10 -8.21
CA LEU A 32 21.45 8.59 -8.42
C LEU A 32 21.16 9.87 -7.64
N ARG A 33 21.61 9.96 -6.39
CA ARG A 33 21.38 11.14 -5.55
C ARG A 33 22.21 12.32 -6.04
N ASP A 34 23.51 12.11 -6.24
CA ASP A 34 24.46 13.18 -6.50
C ASP A 34 24.27 13.78 -7.90
N GLU A 35 23.92 12.97 -8.91
CA GLU A 35 23.63 13.46 -10.25
C GLU A 35 22.29 14.22 -10.31
N ASN A 36 21.22 13.69 -9.72
CA ASN A 36 19.95 14.42 -9.66
C ASN A 36 20.06 15.73 -8.85
N ALA A 37 20.96 15.81 -7.86
CA ALA A 37 21.23 17.05 -7.15
C ALA A 37 21.94 18.12 -8.00
N ARG A 38 22.67 17.71 -9.05
CA ARG A 38 23.34 18.64 -9.99
C ARG A 38 22.43 19.12 -11.12
N ARG A 39 21.44 18.30 -11.48
CA ARG A 39 20.51 18.59 -12.58
C ARG A 39 19.58 19.76 -12.26
N SER A 40 19.19 20.48 -13.29
CA SER A 40 18.23 21.58 -13.20
C SER A 40 16.82 21.11 -13.55
N ARG A 41 15.81 21.96 -13.30
CA ARG A 41 14.43 21.74 -13.73
C ARG A 41 14.23 21.63 -15.26
N LEU A 42 15.26 21.95 -16.05
CA LEU A 42 15.24 21.85 -17.51
C LEU A 42 15.75 20.49 -17.99
N ASP A 43 16.42 19.74 -17.12
CA ASP A 43 16.97 18.43 -17.41
C ASP A 43 15.95 17.35 -17.05
N ARG A 44 16.01 16.23 -17.77
CA ARG A 44 15.23 15.05 -17.38
C ARG A 44 15.81 14.45 -16.10
N GLU A 45 14.95 13.83 -15.30
CA GLU A 45 15.37 13.05 -14.13
C GLU A 45 16.37 11.96 -14.55
N TYR A 46 17.46 11.82 -13.78
CA TYR A 46 18.43 10.75 -13.94
C TYR A 46 17.91 9.49 -13.25
N GLN A 47 17.62 8.47 -14.05
CA GLN A 47 16.97 7.24 -13.61
C GLN A 47 17.98 6.10 -13.47
N ILE A 48 17.56 5.01 -12.81
CA ILE A 48 18.42 3.83 -12.62
C ILE A 48 18.93 3.23 -13.95
N LEU A 49 18.14 3.34 -15.01
CA LEU A 49 18.53 2.87 -16.34
C LEU A 49 19.68 3.67 -16.95
N ASP A 50 19.88 4.92 -16.52
CA ASP A 50 20.96 5.78 -17.02
C ASP A 50 22.32 5.45 -16.38
N THR A 51 22.32 4.69 -15.28
CA THR A 51 23.54 4.36 -14.49
C THR A 51 24.37 3.20 -15.05
N GLY A 52 23.83 2.47 -16.03
CA GLY A 52 24.44 1.24 -16.54
C GLY A 52 24.34 0.03 -15.58
N ALA A 53 23.52 0.13 -14.52
CA ALA A 53 23.31 -0.96 -13.56
C ALA A 53 22.69 -2.22 -14.19
N PHE A 54 21.97 -2.06 -15.31
CA PHE A 54 21.31 -3.14 -16.06
C PHE A 54 22.03 -3.52 -17.37
N ASP A 55 23.20 -2.93 -17.65
CA ASP A 55 23.98 -3.22 -18.86
C ASP A 55 24.33 -4.71 -18.94
N ASP A 56 24.50 -5.20 -20.18
CA ASP A 56 24.84 -6.59 -20.49
C ASP A 56 23.84 -7.62 -19.93
N ASN A 57 22.60 -7.21 -19.67
CA ASN A 57 21.57 -8.02 -19.00
C ASN A 57 21.99 -8.55 -17.61
N ARG A 58 22.92 -7.88 -16.92
CA ARG A 58 23.42 -8.28 -15.59
C ARG A 58 22.43 -7.96 -14.48
N TYR A 59 21.30 -8.65 -14.49
CA TYR A 59 20.23 -8.52 -13.50
C TYR A 59 19.52 -9.85 -13.26
N TRP A 60 18.71 -9.88 -12.21
CA TRP A 60 17.83 -10.97 -11.82
C TRP A 60 16.39 -10.61 -12.16
N ASP A 61 15.67 -11.52 -12.81
CA ASP A 61 14.20 -11.47 -12.82
C ASP A 61 13.69 -12.29 -11.63
N ILE A 62 13.17 -11.61 -10.61
CA ILE A 62 12.68 -12.24 -9.38
C ILE A 62 11.16 -12.21 -9.38
N PHE A 63 10.53 -13.35 -9.65
CA PHE A 63 9.09 -13.52 -9.51
C PHE A 63 8.76 -13.86 -8.07
N ILE A 64 7.82 -13.11 -7.49
CA ILE A 64 7.34 -13.33 -6.14
C ILE A 64 5.84 -13.58 -6.20
N GLU A 65 5.45 -14.76 -5.77
CA GLU A 65 4.09 -15.28 -5.81
C GLU A 65 3.60 -15.54 -4.39
N THR A 66 2.36 -15.12 -4.13
CA THR A 66 1.65 -15.42 -2.90
C THR A 66 0.32 -16.06 -3.27
N ALA A 67 -0.06 -17.15 -2.59
CA ALA A 67 -1.37 -17.79 -2.72
C ALA A 67 -1.98 -18.08 -1.34
N LYS A 68 -3.31 -18.24 -1.30
CA LYS A 68 -4.07 -18.71 -0.13
C LYS A 68 -4.64 -20.11 -0.39
N GLU A 69 -4.70 -20.98 0.62
CA GLU A 69 -5.45 -22.24 0.50
C GLU A 69 -6.96 -22.00 0.36
N ASP A 70 -7.68 -22.96 -0.24
CA ASP A 70 -9.14 -22.89 -0.43
C ASP A 70 -9.92 -22.89 0.88
N ASP A 71 -9.55 -23.79 1.78
CA ASP A 71 -10.32 -24.03 2.99
C ASP A 71 -10.03 -23.01 4.10
N ASP A 72 -8.94 -22.23 3.98
CA ASP A 72 -8.49 -21.32 5.03
C ASP A 72 -7.65 -20.14 4.47
N GLU A 73 -8.21 -18.94 4.49
CA GLU A 73 -7.54 -17.72 4.02
C GLU A 73 -6.32 -17.29 4.86
N GLU A 74 -6.16 -17.86 6.06
CA GLU A 74 -5.00 -17.63 6.93
C GLU A 74 -3.81 -18.55 6.62
N GLU A 75 -3.96 -19.47 5.67
CA GLU A 75 -2.91 -20.35 5.17
C GLU A 75 -2.28 -19.74 3.93
N LEU A 76 -1.13 -19.08 4.12
CA LEU A 76 -0.44 -18.33 3.08
C LEU A 76 0.75 -19.11 2.54
N LEU A 77 0.80 -19.25 1.22
CA LEU A 77 1.84 -19.94 0.46
C LEU A 77 2.66 -18.91 -0.31
N PHE A 78 3.97 -19.11 -0.36
CA PHE A 78 4.88 -18.21 -1.04
C PHE A 78 5.86 -18.98 -1.91
N ARG A 79 6.07 -18.50 -3.13
CA ARG A 79 7.06 -19.01 -4.08
C ARG A 79 7.85 -17.85 -4.66
N VAL A 80 9.17 -17.93 -4.56
CA VAL A 80 10.11 -16.95 -5.10
C VAL A 80 11.00 -17.64 -6.10
N ILE A 81 11.00 -17.15 -7.34
CA ILE A 81 11.84 -17.70 -8.43
C ILE A 81 12.71 -16.58 -8.97
N ALA A 82 14.04 -16.72 -8.85
CA ALA A 82 15.00 -15.71 -9.29
C ALA A 82 15.84 -16.24 -10.46
N TYR A 83 15.58 -15.76 -11.67
CA TYR A 83 16.31 -16.12 -12.88
C TYR A 83 17.55 -15.24 -13.09
N ASN A 84 18.70 -15.85 -13.35
CA ASN A 84 19.89 -15.14 -13.79
C ASN A 84 19.74 -14.76 -15.27
N ARG A 85 19.60 -13.45 -15.57
CA ARG A 85 19.56 -12.94 -16.95
C ARG A 85 20.94 -12.56 -17.50
N GLY A 86 21.94 -12.52 -16.63
CA GLY A 86 23.30 -12.17 -16.97
C GLY A 86 24.01 -13.26 -17.78
N PRO A 87 25.16 -12.91 -18.40
CA PRO A 87 25.92 -13.82 -19.25
C PRO A 87 26.82 -14.78 -18.47
N GLU A 88 27.00 -14.54 -17.17
CA GLU A 88 27.92 -15.29 -16.29
C GLU A 88 27.18 -15.79 -15.04
N PRO A 89 27.67 -16.87 -14.40
CA PRO A 89 27.21 -17.27 -13.07
C PRO A 89 27.35 -16.11 -12.08
N ALA A 90 26.38 -15.96 -11.19
CA ALA A 90 26.38 -14.89 -10.19
C ALA A 90 25.85 -15.37 -8.84
N PRO A 91 26.45 -14.93 -7.71
CA PRO A 91 25.95 -15.26 -6.39
C PRO A 91 24.65 -14.52 -6.09
N LEU A 92 23.74 -15.17 -5.36
CA LEU A 92 22.49 -14.56 -4.91
C LEU A 92 22.20 -14.94 -3.45
N HIS A 93 21.67 -13.99 -2.69
CA HIS A 93 21.15 -14.24 -1.35
C HIS A 93 19.67 -13.88 -1.30
N ILE A 94 18.82 -14.82 -0.89
CA ILE A 94 17.38 -14.59 -0.70
C ILE A 94 17.08 -14.74 0.79
N ILE A 95 16.45 -13.72 1.36
CA ILE A 95 16.14 -13.63 2.80
C ILE A 95 14.66 -13.30 3.02
N PRO A 96 13.72 -14.26 2.96
CA PRO A 96 12.34 -14.00 3.34
C PRO A 96 12.27 -13.61 4.82
N HIS A 97 11.61 -12.49 5.13
CA HIS A 97 11.52 -11.94 6.49
C HIS A 97 10.12 -12.14 7.07
N VAL A 98 10.06 -12.45 8.36
CA VAL A 98 8.85 -12.38 9.17
C VAL A 98 9.13 -11.48 10.36
N TRP A 99 8.30 -10.47 10.58
CA TRP A 99 8.53 -9.49 11.61
C TRP A 99 7.21 -8.88 12.09
N PHE A 100 7.19 -8.45 13.34
CA PHE A 100 6.08 -7.69 13.89
C PHE A 100 6.38 -6.19 13.86
N ARG A 101 5.41 -5.38 13.44
CA ARG A 101 5.47 -3.92 13.62
C ARG A 101 5.73 -3.63 15.09
N ASN A 102 6.79 -2.88 15.36
CA ASN A 102 7.13 -2.50 16.71
C ASN A 102 6.13 -1.46 17.21
N THR A 103 5.17 -1.91 18.02
CA THR A 103 4.21 -1.07 18.76
C THR A 103 4.44 -1.13 20.28
N TRP A 104 5.13 -2.18 20.75
CA TRP A 104 5.41 -2.40 22.17
C TRP A 104 6.40 -1.37 22.75
N SER A 105 7.29 -0.79 21.93
CA SER A 105 8.21 0.27 22.41
C SER A 105 7.52 1.62 22.66
N TRP A 106 6.28 1.81 22.21
CA TRP A 106 5.61 3.13 22.23
C TRP A 106 5.00 3.50 23.58
N GLY A 107 4.83 2.53 24.48
CA GLY A 107 4.29 2.76 25.83
C GLY A 107 2.75 2.76 25.93
N TYR A 108 2.05 2.38 24.85
CA TYR A 108 0.60 2.18 24.86
C TYR A 108 0.19 0.75 25.24
N GLU A 109 1.03 -0.23 24.91
CA GLU A 109 0.77 -1.64 25.14
C GLU A 109 1.49 -2.16 26.38
N ASP A 110 0.89 -3.13 27.07
CA ASP A 110 1.57 -3.88 28.13
C ASP A 110 2.68 -4.75 27.53
N GLN A 111 3.90 -4.59 28.05
CA GLN A 111 5.09 -5.34 27.63
C GLN A 111 4.92 -6.86 27.74
N SER A 112 4.03 -7.34 28.63
CA SER A 112 3.70 -8.77 28.72
C SER A 112 3.08 -9.33 27.43
N HIS A 113 2.58 -8.46 26.54
CA HIS A 113 2.04 -8.82 25.25
C HIS A 113 3.02 -8.67 24.08
N LYS A 114 4.31 -8.37 24.35
CA LYS A 114 5.34 -8.29 23.31
C LYS A 114 5.31 -9.59 22.49
N PRO A 115 5.14 -9.52 21.16
CA PRO A 115 5.09 -10.72 20.34
C PRO A 115 6.43 -11.44 20.31
N SER A 116 6.43 -12.67 19.85
CA SER A 116 7.64 -13.47 19.75
C SER A 116 7.66 -14.31 18.48
N ILE A 117 8.87 -14.61 18.03
CA ILE A 117 9.21 -15.55 16.97
C ILE A 117 10.38 -16.37 17.49
N GLU A 118 10.25 -17.69 17.50
CA GLU A 118 11.29 -18.61 17.97
C GLU A 118 11.44 -19.81 17.05
N LYS A 119 12.66 -20.34 16.95
CA LYS A 119 12.91 -21.59 16.21
C LYS A 119 12.33 -22.77 16.98
N VAL A 120 11.48 -23.57 16.32
CA VAL A 120 10.90 -24.79 16.92
C VAL A 120 11.33 -26.07 16.20
N ALA A 121 11.81 -25.96 14.96
CA ALA A 121 12.41 -27.06 14.20
C ALA A 121 13.51 -26.51 13.25
N PRO A 122 14.32 -27.36 12.58
CA PRO A 122 15.38 -26.89 11.70
C PRO A 122 14.96 -25.83 10.67
N LEU A 123 13.78 -25.99 10.06
CA LEU A 123 13.22 -25.13 9.01
C LEU A 123 11.88 -24.47 9.42
N THR A 124 11.58 -24.44 10.72
CA THR A 124 10.30 -23.92 11.24
C THR A 124 10.52 -22.92 12.36
N ALA A 125 9.90 -21.75 12.21
CA ALA A 125 9.75 -20.76 13.26
C ALA A 125 8.29 -20.68 13.71
N LYS A 126 8.06 -20.64 15.02
CA LYS A 126 6.74 -20.36 15.60
C LYS A 126 6.68 -18.88 15.97
N SER A 127 5.63 -18.20 15.55
CA SER A 127 5.34 -16.83 15.98
C SER A 127 4.12 -16.80 16.89
N TYR A 128 4.14 -15.95 17.91
CA TYR A 128 3.01 -15.69 18.79
C TYR A 128 2.74 -14.19 18.84
N HIS A 129 1.47 -13.81 18.69
CA HIS A 129 0.99 -12.45 18.94
C HIS A 129 -0.39 -12.50 19.58
N LYS A 130 -0.66 -11.67 20.58
CA LYS A 130 -1.89 -11.72 21.39
C LYS A 130 -3.18 -11.80 20.58
N LYS A 131 -3.29 -11.02 19.50
CA LYS A 131 -4.49 -10.99 18.63
C LYS A 131 -4.49 -12.06 17.54
N LEU A 132 -3.32 -12.44 17.02
CA LEU A 132 -3.20 -13.37 15.89
C LEU A 132 -3.07 -14.84 16.34
N GLY A 133 -2.81 -15.05 17.63
CA GLY A 133 -2.53 -16.36 18.20
C GLY A 133 -1.17 -16.90 17.76
N GLU A 134 -1.05 -18.22 17.80
CA GLU A 134 0.11 -18.92 17.29
C GLU A 134 0.03 -19.11 15.77
N ARG A 135 1.17 -18.96 15.12
CA ARG A 135 1.38 -19.27 13.70
C ARG A 135 2.75 -19.93 13.53
N TYR A 136 2.91 -20.65 12.43
CA TYR A 136 4.12 -21.38 12.06
C TYR A 136 4.55 -20.94 10.67
N VAL A 137 5.79 -20.48 10.55
CA VAL A 137 6.43 -20.17 9.28
C VAL A 137 7.41 -21.29 8.97
N ARG A 138 7.25 -21.91 7.81
CA ARG A 138 7.96 -23.13 7.41
C ARG A 138 8.58 -22.96 6.05
N PHE A 139 9.80 -23.45 5.91
CA PHE A 139 10.63 -23.27 4.73
C PHE A 139 10.98 -24.64 4.14
N SER A 140 10.99 -24.75 2.82
CA SER A 140 11.56 -25.91 2.13
C SER A 140 13.06 -25.70 1.87
N PRO A 141 13.85 -26.78 1.74
CA PRO A 141 15.11 -26.73 1.01
C PRO A 141 14.89 -26.12 -0.39
N SER A 142 15.90 -25.45 -0.92
CA SER A 142 15.88 -24.96 -2.30
C SER A 142 16.72 -25.89 -3.17
N PRO A 143 16.24 -26.33 -4.34
CA PRO A 143 17.06 -27.09 -5.27
C PRO A 143 18.32 -26.32 -5.63
N ALA A 144 19.44 -27.04 -5.76
CA ALA A 144 20.68 -26.41 -6.14
C ALA A 144 20.67 -25.92 -7.60
N ALA A 145 21.37 -24.82 -7.86
CA ALA A 145 21.51 -24.27 -9.21
C ALA A 145 22.65 -24.98 -9.96
N GLY A 146 22.41 -26.20 -10.43
CA GLY A 146 23.38 -26.97 -11.22
C GLY A 146 23.31 -28.47 -11.00
N SER A 147 23.85 -29.25 -11.94
CA SER A 147 23.58 -30.68 -12.08
C SER A 147 24.30 -31.61 -11.09
N ASN A 148 24.82 -31.14 -9.95
CA ASN A 148 25.61 -31.96 -9.00
C ASN A 148 25.78 -31.35 -7.59
N GLN A 149 24.82 -30.56 -7.11
CA GLN A 149 24.92 -29.88 -5.81
C GLN A 149 23.83 -30.36 -4.84
N GLU A 150 24.13 -30.33 -3.54
CA GLU A 150 23.15 -30.58 -2.47
C GLU A 150 22.16 -29.41 -2.41
N ASP A 151 20.94 -29.68 -1.93
CA ASP A 151 19.94 -28.63 -1.76
C ASP A 151 20.45 -27.51 -0.85
N VAL A 152 20.13 -26.27 -1.21
CA VAL A 152 20.46 -25.08 -0.43
C VAL A 152 19.49 -24.99 0.75
N LEU A 153 20.00 -25.27 1.94
CA LEU A 153 19.26 -25.17 3.19
C LEU A 153 19.32 -23.73 3.76
N PRO A 154 18.20 -23.15 4.19
CA PRO A 154 18.22 -21.82 4.77
C PRO A 154 18.82 -21.82 6.18
N LYS A 155 19.61 -20.78 6.47
CA LYS A 155 20.01 -20.48 7.84
C LYS A 155 18.94 -19.61 8.51
N MET A 156 18.36 -20.10 9.59
CA MET A 156 17.37 -19.39 10.40
C MET A 156 18.07 -18.29 11.24
N LEU A 157 17.80 -17.01 10.97
CA LEU A 157 18.41 -15.85 11.64
C LEU A 157 17.35 -15.09 12.45
N PHE A 158 17.69 -14.70 13.68
CA PHE A 158 16.75 -14.04 14.60
C PHE A 158 17.33 -12.74 15.15
N THR A 159 16.47 -11.76 15.37
CA THR A 159 16.80 -10.46 15.96
C THR A 159 15.53 -9.82 16.53
N GLU A 160 15.64 -8.65 17.14
CA GLU A 160 14.47 -7.83 17.47
C GLU A 160 14.19 -6.78 16.39
N ASN A 161 12.92 -6.40 16.27
CA ASN A 161 12.51 -5.25 15.47
C ASN A 161 12.68 -3.92 16.24
N GLU A 162 13.70 -3.82 17.11
CA GLU A 162 14.06 -2.59 17.82
C GLU A 162 14.93 -1.68 16.94
N THR A 163 14.82 -0.37 17.14
CA THR A 163 15.66 0.60 16.42
C THR A 163 17.12 0.48 16.86
N ASN A 164 18.05 0.64 15.91
CA ASN A 164 19.48 0.73 16.21
C ASN A 164 19.81 2.17 16.65
N ASN A 165 19.71 2.40 17.96
CA ASN A 165 19.94 3.69 18.62
C ASN A 165 21.39 4.15 18.51
N GLU A 166 22.35 3.20 18.61
CA GLU A 166 23.78 3.52 18.53
C GLU A 166 24.13 4.13 17.17
N LEU A 167 23.58 3.55 16.10
CA LEU A 167 23.81 4.03 14.74
C LEU A 167 23.10 5.36 14.45
N LEU A 168 21.81 5.46 14.81
CA LEU A 168 20.98 6.61 14.39
C LEU A 168 21.10 7.81 15.33
N TRP A 169 21.24 7.57 16.62
CA TRP A 169 21.13 8.60 17.66
C TRP A 169 22.34 8.68 18.59
N LYS A 170 23.33 7.80 18.40
CA LYS A 170 24.55 7.72 19.22
C LYS A 170 24.22 7.51 20.72
N SER A 171 23.15 6.77 20.99
CA SER A 171 22.75 6.34 22.34
C SER A 171 22.76 4.83 22.44
N GLU A 172 22.83 4.30 23.66
CA GLU A 172 22.87 2.85 23.90
C GLU A 172 21.61 2.15 23.36
N ASN A 173 21.79 0.94 22.85
CA ASN A 173 20.68 0.04 22.54
C ASN A 173 20.22 -0.68 23.80
N ASP A 174 18.91 -0.85 23.98
CA ASP A 174 18.37 -1.60 25.14
C ASP A 174 18.81 -3.07 25.14
N GLN A 175 19.18 -3.60 23.97
CA GLN A 175 19.70 -4.95 23.77
C GLN A 175 20.51 -5.02 22.46
N PRO A 176 21.44 -5.98 22.31
CA PRO A 176 22.42 -5.97 21.22
C PRO A 176 21.89 -6.36 19.83
N TYR A 177 20.74 -7.03 19.72
CA TYR A 177 20.21 -7.61 18.47
C TYR A 177 19.11 -6.74 17.85
N VAL A 178 19.51 -5.71 17.11
CA VAL A 178 18.60 -4.67 16.58
C VAL A 178 18.17 -4.91 15.12
N LYS A 179 17.26 -4.07 14.61
CA LYS A 179 16.51 -4.25 13.35
C LYS A 179 17.38 -4.45 12.09
N ASP A 180 18.60 -3.94 12.06
CA ASP A 180 19.56 -4.04 10.95
C ASP A 180 20.55 -5.23 11.08
N ALA A 181 20.37 -6.10 12.08
CA ALA A 181 21.23 -7.26 12.35
C ALA A 181 21.54 -8.13 11.12
N PHE A 182 20.55 -8.41 10.27
CA PHE A 182 20.77 -9.26 9.10
C PHE A 182 21.71 -8.64 8.07
N HIS A 183 21.67 -7.32 7.88
CA HIS A 183 22.61 -6.61 7.01
C HIS A 183 24.02 -6.70 7.59
N ARG A 184 24.17 -6.43 8.89
CA ARG A 184 25.45 -6.53 9.60
C ARG A 184 26.03 -7.95 9.53
N TYR A 185 25.18 -8.96 9.68
CA TYR A 185 25.58 -10.37 9.64
C TYR A 185 26.00 -10.85 8.24
N ILE A 186 25.19 -10.55 7.22
CA ILE A 186 25.37 -11.08 5.86
C ILE A 186 26.35 -10.23 5.04
N VAL A 187 26.22 -8.90 5.11
CA VAL A 187 26.99 -7.96 4.28
C VAL A 187 28.29 -7.54 4.99
N ASN A 188 28.19 -7.13 6.26
CA ASN A 188 29.36 -6.67 7.02
C ASN A 188 30.15 -7.80 7.70
N ASN A 189 29.67 -9.04 7.63
CA ASN A 189 30.26 -10.22 8.27
C ASN A 189 30.39 -10.13 9.81
N GLU A 190 29.57 -9.32 10.47
CA GLU A 190 29.52 -9.21 11.93
C GLU A 190 28.77 -10.42 12.53
N ARG A 191 29.51 -11.47 12.92
CA ARG A 191 28.92 -12.76 13.30
C ARG A 191 28.08 -12.74 14.58
N ASP A 192 28.33 -11.78 15.47
CA ASP A 192 27.62 -11.64 16.75
C ASP A 192 26.39 -10.72 16.65
N ALA A 193 26.03 -10.24 15.45
CA ALA A 193 24.92 -9.31 15.27
C ALA A 193 23.53 -9.96 15.40
N ILE A 194 23.42 -11.29 15.32
CA ILE A 194 22.17 -12.04 15.40
C ILE A 194 21.99 -12.69 16.78
N ASN A 195 20.75 -12.93 17.18
CA ASN A 195 20.46 -13.57 18.46
C ASN A 195 20.76 -15.09 18.42
N PRO A 196 21.78 -15.59 19.16
CA PRO A 196 22.15 -17.00 19.16
C PRO A 196 21.09 -17.88 19.84
N GLU A 197 20.18 -17.30 20.63
CA GLU A 197 19.07 -18.02 21.27
C GLU A 197 17.94 -18.37 20.30
N ASN A 198 18.05 -17.99 19.01
CA ASN A 198 17.07 -18.27 17.96
C ASN A 198 15.65 -17.78 18.29
N LYS A 199 15.56 -16.59 18.89
CA LYS A 199 14.30 -15.93 19.26
C LYS A 199 14.35 -14.43 19.02
N GLY A 200 13.18 -13.82 18.84
CA GLY A 200 13.02 -12.37 18.86
C GLY A 200 11.68 -11.91 18.30
N THR A 201 11.60 -10.68 17.80
CA THR A 201 10.39 -10.14 17.13
C THR A 201 10.54 -10.01 15.61
N LYS A 202 11.73 -10.36 15.09
CA LYS A 202 12.07 -10.36 13.67
C LYS A 202 12.93 -11.57 13.34
N PHE A 203 12.61 -12.23 12.25
CA PHE A 203 13.23 -13.45 11.79
C PHE A 203 13.46 -13.40 10.27
N ALA A 204 14.50 -14.08 9.79
CA ALA A 204 14.76 -14.29 8.37
C ALA A 204 15.28 -15.71 8.10
N ALA A 205 14.85 -16.31 6.99
CA ALA A 205 15.44 -17.53 6.44
C ALA A 205 16.48 -17.18 5.37
N TRP A 206 17.77 -17.38 5.65
CA TRP A 206 18.83 -17.00 4.72
C TRP A 206 19.22 -18.15 3.79
N TYR A 207 18.79 -18.07 2.54
CA TYR A 207 19.26 -18.91 1.44
C TYR A 207 20.45 -18.24 0.76
N ALA A 208 21.58 -18.95 0.68
CA ALA A 208 22.80 -18.48 0.04
C ALA A 208 23.11 -19.33 -1.19
N PHE A 209 22.90 -18.76 -2.38
CA PHE A 209 23.23 -19.36 -3.67
C PHE A 209 24.60 -18.88 -4.11
N ASN A 210 25.62 -19.24 -3.34
CA ASN A 210 27.02 -18.84 -3.56
C ASN A 210 27.98 -20.04 -3.60
N GLU A 211 27.46 -21.27 -3.65
CA GLU A 211 28.27 -22.46 -3.91
C GLU A 211 28.77 -22.47 -5.36
N GLY A 212 30.03 -22.87 -5.56
CA GLY A 212 30.68 -22.77 -6.87
C GLY A 212 30.82 -21.32 -7.33
N GLU A 213 30.29 -20.99 -8.50
CA GLU A 213 30.30 -19.63 -9.08
C GLU A 213 28.93 -18.92 -8.92
N GLY A 214 27.99 -19.53 -8.18
CA GLY A 214 26.62 -19.04 -8.03
C GLY A 214 25.66 -19.64 -9.07
N ILE A 215 24.54 -18.95 -9.32
CA ILE A 215 23.47 -19.45 -10.22
C ILE A 215 23.93 -19.25 -11.68
N PRO A 216 24.01 -20.30 -12.51
CA PRO A 216 24.43 -20.18 -13.91
C PRO A 216 23.51 -19.29 -14.77
N PRO A 217 23.98 -18.79 -15.92
CA PRO A 217 23.16 -18.04 -16.88
C PRO A 217 21.91 -18.83 -17.30
N GLY A 218 20.74 -18.20 -17.24
CA GLY A 218 19.46 -18.81 -17.63
C GLY A 218 18.84 -19.75 -16.59
N GLU A 219 19.61 -20.20 -15.60
CA GLU A 219 19.12 -20.99 -14.46
C GLU A 219 18.43 -20.09 -13.42
N CYS A 220 17.79 -20.71 -12.42
CA CYS A 220 17.09 -19.99 -11.37
C CYS A 220 17.29 -20.58 -9.97
N ALA A 221 17.12 -19.73 -8.96
CA ALA A 221 16.90 -20.15 -7.58
C ALA A 221 15.40 -20.18 -7.26
N VAL A 222 14.95 -21.19 -6.51
CA VAL A 222 13.55 -21.36 -6.12
C VAL A 222 13.42 -21.48 -4.61
N VAL A 223 12.72 -20.55 -3.97
CA VAL A 223 12.46 -20.58 -2.52
C VAL A 223 10.97 -20.71 -2.28
N ARG A 224 10.57 -21.71 -1.49
CA ARG A 224 9.17 -21.93 -1.08
C ARG A 224 9.04 -21.88 0.43
N PHE A 225 7.96 -21.25 0.88
CA PHE A 225 7.64 -21.20 2.31
C PHE A 225 6.15 -20.96 2.54
N ARG A 226 5.71 -21.28 3.75
CA ARG A 226 4.31 -21.21 4.17
C ARG A 226 4.18 -20.54 5.54
N LEU A 227 3.19 -19.67 5.69
CA LEU A 227 2.72 -19.16 6.98
C LEU A 227 1.36 -19.79 7.28
N SER A 228 1.22 -20.36 8.48
CA SER A 228 0.12 -21.28 8.79
C SER A 228 -0.29 -21.25 10.24
N ARG A 229 -1.52 -21.65 10.55
CA ARG A 229 -1.96 -21.96 11.92
C ARG A 229 -1.63 -23.39 12.32
N LYS A 230 -1.50 -24.26 11.32
CA LYS A 230 -1.28 -25.70 11.45
C LYS A 230 0.20 -25.94 11.76
N ASN A 231 0.47 -26.67 12.85
CA ASN A 231 1.80 -27.16 13.16
C ASN A 231 2.05 -28.48 12.41
N GLN A 232 2.50 -28.42 11.16
CA GLN A 232 2.99 -29.61 10.43
C GLN A 232 4.51 -29.56 10.27
N THR A 233 5.11 -30.71 10.03
CA THR A 233 6.55 -30.94 10.15
C THR A 233 7.39 -30.46 8.97
N PHE A 234 6.81 -30.37 7.77
CA PHE A 234 7.49 -29.94 6.55
C PHE A 234 6.55 -29.12 5.64
N VAL A 235 7.11 -28.55 4.57
CA VAL A 235 6.37 -27.96 3.46
C VAL A 235 6.31 -29.00 2.36
N ASP A 236 5.11 -29.43 1.98
CA ASP A 236 4.91 -30.24 0.79
C ASP A 236 5.00 -29.31 -0.43
N GLU A 237 6.09 -29.44 -1.20
CA GLU A 237 6.37 -28.55 -2.32
C GLU A 237 5.44 -28.78 -3.51
N GLU A 238 4.99 -30.03 -3.70
CA GLU A 238 4.05 -30.39 -4.77
C GLU A 238 2.67 -29.82 -4.46
N GLU A 239 2.16 -30.03 -3.23
CA GLU A 239 0.88 -29.45 -2.78
C GLU A 239 0.90 -27.91 -2.87
N LEU A 240 2.02 -27.29 -2.50
CA LEU A 240 2.19 -25.84 -2.58
C LEU A 240 2.14 -25.35 -4.02
N ASP A 241 2.89 -25.99 -4.92
CA ASP A 241 2.92 -25.61 -6.33
C ASP A 241 1.55 -25.85 -6.99
N ASP A 242 0.91 -26.98 -6.73
CA ASP A 242 -0.44 -27.30 -7.22
C ASP A 242 -1.47 -26.26 -6.78
N THR A 243 -1.42 -25.83 -5.51
CA THR A 243 -2.30 -24.78 -5.00
C THR A 243 -2.04 -23.45 -5.72
N ILE A 244 -0.77 -23.07 -5.94
CA ILE A 244 -0.44 -21.85 -6.68
C ILE A 244 -0.97 -21.92 -8.12
N GLU A 245 -0.77 -23.03 -8.83
CA GLU A 245 -1.25 -23.20 -10.21
C GLU A 245 -2.79 -23.19 -10.28
N GLN A 246 -3.47 -23.78 -9.29
CA GLN A 246 -4.93 -23.67 -9.17
C GLN A 246 -5.37 -22.20 -9.05
N ARG A 247 -4.72 -21.43 -8.17
CA ARG A 247 -5.07 -20.00 -8.01
C ARG A 247 -4.74 -19.15 -9.22
N ILE A 248 -3.73 -19.52 -10.00
CA ILE A 248 -3.44 -18.91 -11.30
C ILE A 248 -4.65 -19.12 -12.22
N GLY A 249 -5.13 -20.35 -12.35
CA GLY A 249 -6.30 -20.68 -13.18
C GLY A 249 -7.56 -19.91 -12.77
N GLU A 250 -7.84 -19.83 -11.47
CA GLU A 250 -8.98 -19.05 -10.96
C GLU A 250 -8.84 -17.55 -11.22
N ALA A 251 -7.64 -17.00 -11.09
CA ALA A 251 -7.37 -15.60 -11.40
C ALA A 251 -7.54 -15.33 -12.91
N ASP A 252 -7.07 -16.24 -13.76
CA ASP A 252 -7.22 -16.15 -15.21
C ASP A 252 -8.70 -16.15 -15.61
N ASP A 253 -9.49 -17.08 -15.05
CA ASP A 253 -10.94 -17.14 -15.23
C ASP A 253 -11.63 -15.86 -14.77
N PHE A 254 -11.30 -15.36 -13.57
CA PHE A 254 -11.85 -14.11 -13.05
C PHE A 254 -11.59 -12.93 -14.00
N TYR A 255 -10.34 -12.75 -14.44
CA TYR A 255 -9.95 -11.65 -15.31
C TYR A 255 -10.55 -11.76 -16.72
N TYR A 256 -10.73 -12.99 -17.22
CA TYR A 256 -11.41 -13.23 -18.49
C TYR A 256 -12.86 -12.71 -18.48
N HIS A 257 -13.57 -12.87 -17.36
CA HIS A 257 -14.98 -12.47 -17.24
C HIS A 257 -15.20 -10.95 -17.04
N ILE A 258 -14.20 -10.18 -16.60
CA ILE A 258 -14.36 -8.72 -16.39
C ILE A 258 -14.67 -7.98 -17.70
N SER A 259 -14.01 -8.37 -18.79
CA SER A 259 -14.19 -7.77 -20.11
C SER A 259 -14.49 -8.86 -21.15
N PRO A 260 -15.76 -9.32 -21.27
CA PRO A 260 -16.13 -10.41 -22.16
C PRO A 260 -16.15 -10.00 -23.64
N LEU A 261 -15.88 -8.72 -23.95
CA LEU A 261 -15.82 -8.25 -25.33
C LEU A 261 -14.53 -8.75 -26.02
N PRO A 262 -14.54 -8.92 -27.36
CA PRO A 262 -13.33 -9.24 -28.11
C PRO A 262 -12.26 -8.17 -27.90
N MET A 263 -11.12 -8.57 -27.35
CA MET A 263 -9.91 -7.75 -27.22
C MET A 263 -8.68 -8.65 -27.35
N SER A 264 -7.57 -8.10 -27.83
CA SER A 264 -6.30 -8.82 -27.95
C SER A 264 -5.72 -9.19 -26.58
N ASP A 265 -4.96 -10.27 -26.52
CA ASP A 265 -4.34 -10.75 -25.28
C ASP A 265 -3.43 -9.69 -24.65
N ASP A 266 -2.72 -8.90 -25.46
CA ASP A 266 -1.92 -7.77 -24.97
C ASP A 266 -2.76 -6.74 -24.21
N LEU A 267 -3.96 -6.41 -24.71
CA LEU A 267 -4.84 -5.46 -24.04
C LEU A 267 -5.45 -6.08 -22.76
N ARG A 268 -5.73 -7.38 -22.75
CA ARG A 268 -6.15 -8.10 -21.53
C ARG A 268 -5.05 -8.04 -20.47
N ASN A 269 -3.81 -8.27 -20.87
CA ASN A 269 -2.66 -8.22 -19.99
C ASN A 269 -2.43 -6.81 -19.44
N ILE A 270 -2.54 -5.76 -20.26
CA ILE A 270 -2.47 -4.37 -19.79
C ILE A 270 -3.58 -4.07 -18.77
N GLN A 271 -4.82 -4.49 -19.05
CA GLN A 271 -5.94 -4.29 -18.14
C GLN A 271 -5.72 -5.03 -16.80
N ARG A 272 -5.28 -6.30 -16.85
CA ARG A 272 -4.98 -7.10 -15.67
C ARG A 272 -3.87 -6.47 -14.83
N GLN A 273 -2.80 -6.00 -15.44
CA GLN A 273 -1.70 -5.32 -14.74
C GLN A 273 -2.16 -3.99 -14.13
N ALA A 274 -3.03 -3.23 -14.81
CA ALA A 274 -3.61 -2.02 -14.24
C ALA A 274 -4.46 -2.32 -13.00
N PHE A 275 -5.30 -3.36 -13.03
CA PHE A 275 -6.04 -3.82 -11.85
C PHE A 275 -5.11 -4.36 -10.76
N ALA A 276 -4.06 -5.12 -11.13
CA ALA A 276 -3.06 -5.59 -10.19
C ALA A 276 -2.39 -4.42 -9.47
N GLY A 277 -2.05 -3.35 -10.18
CA GLY A 277 -1.56 -2.11 -9.59
C GLY A 277 -2.48 -1.59 -8.49
N MET A 278 -3.78 -1.46 -8.77
CA MET A 278 -4.77 -1.02 -7.77
C MET A 278 -4.84 -1.92 -6.52
N MET A 279 -4.61 -3.22 -6.69
CA MET A 279 -4.63 -4.18 -5.59
C MET A 279 -3.35 -4.15 -4.76
N TRP A 280 -2.20 -3.98 -5.41
CA TRP A 280 -0.89 -3.89 -4.76
C TRP A 280 -0.62 -2.54 -4.09
N THR A 281 -1.31 -1.47 -4.51
CA THR A 281 -1.25 -0.15 -3.85
C THR A 281 -2.20 0.00 -2.66
N LYS A 282 -2.97 -1.04 -2.30
CA LYS A 282 -3.72 -1.03 -1.02
C LYS A 282 -2.72 -1.03 0.14
N GLN A 283 -2.84 -0.06 1.05
CA GLN A 283 -1.96 0.04 2.22
C GLN A 283 -2.75 0.17 3.51
N TYR A 284 -2.27 -0.48 4.56
CA TYR A 284 -2.74 -0.21 5.91
C TYR A 284 -2.22 1.15 6.37
N TYR A 285 -3.14 2.07 6.63
CA TYR A 285 -2.83 3.44 7.00
C TYR A 285 -3.31 3.71 8.43
N HIS A 286 -2.34 3.86 9.34
CA HIS A 286 -2.60 4.13 10.75
C HIS A 286 -2.12 5.53 11.12
N PHE A 287 -3.05 6.44 11.39
CA PHE A 287 -2.76 7.81 11.78
C PHE A 287 -3.76 8.28 12.85
N VAL A 288 -3.25 8.62 14.03
CA VAL A 288 -4.04 9.24 15.09
C VAL A 288 -3.46 10.62 15.34
N TRP A 289 -4.27 11.67 15.12
CA TRP A 289 -3.78 13.06 15.19
C TRP A 289 -3.14 13.36 16.56
N ASP A 290 -3.78 12.91 17.64
CA ASP A 290 -3.31 13.18 19.00
C ASP A 290 -1.95 12.53 19.28
N GLN A 291 -1.76 11.28 18.86
CA GLN A 291 -0.47 10.58 18.98
C GLN A 291 0.60 11.28 18.12
N TRP A 292 0.27 11.66 16.89
CA TRP A 292 1.21 12.40 16.03
C TRP A 292 1.60 13.76 16.63
N ALA A 293 0.65 14.46 17.27
CA ALA A 293 0.85 15.80 17.83
C ALA A 293 1.69 15.77 19.13
N ASN A 294 1.45 14.78 20.00
CA ASN A 294 2.05 14.70 21.33
C ASN A 294 3.25 13.74 21.41
N GLY A 295 3.40 12.85 20.44
CA GLY A 295 4.38 11.75 20.47
C GLY A 295 3.91 10.54 21.28
N ASP A 296 4.62 9.43 21.11
CA ASP A 296 4.37 8.20 21.86
C ASP A 296 4.87 8.30 23.31
N PRO A 297 4.14 7.80 24.33
CA PRO A 297 4.43 7.98 25.75
C PRO A 297 5.83 7.55 26.21
N ALA A 298 6.37 6.47 25.64
CA ALA A 298 7.68 5.94 26.01
C ALA A 298 8.83 6.47 25.13
N MET A 299 8.54 7.34 24.16
CA MET A 299 9.52 7.90 23.24
C MET A 299 9.90 9.33 23.63
N ILE A 300 10.97 9.86 23.04
CA ILE A 300 11.36 11.26 23.22
C ILE A 300 10.22 12.15 22.69
N PRO A 301 9.68 13.08 23.52
CA PRO A 301 8.62 13.97 23.07
C PRO A 301 9.04 14.81 21.86
N PRO A 302 8.12 15.06 20.91
CA PRO A 302 8.42 15.91 19.77
C PRO A 302 8.67 17.36 20.19
N PRO A 303 9.32 18.18 19.35
CA PRO A 303 9.49 19.60 19.60
C PRO A 303 8.14 20.30 19.87
N PRO A 304 8.06 21.28 20.80
CA PRO A 304 6.80 21.92 21.20
C PRO A 304 5.98 22.52 20.05
N GLY A 305 6.65 22.92 18.97
CA GLY A 305 6.02 23.48 17.76
C GLY A 305 5.37 22.47 16.83
N ARG A 306 5.62 21.16 16.98
CA ARG A 306 5.14 20.12 16.03
C ARG A 306 3.64 20.17 15.79
N LYS A 307 2.85 20.25 16.87
CA LYS A 307 1.39 20.34 16.81
C LYS A 307 0.88 21.59 16.10
N HIS A 308 1.73 22.60 15.88
CA HIS A 308 1.37 23.84 15.19
C HIS A 308 1.78 23.87 13.71
N VAL A 309 2.51 22.85 13.23
CA VAL A 309 3.02 22.83 11.84
C VAL A 309 1.91 22.66 10.81
N ARG A 310 0.99 21.71 11.03
CA ARG A 310 -0.11 21.41 10.10
C ARG A 310 -1.32 20.83 10.82
N ASN A 311 -2.47 20.87 10.16
CA ASN A 311 -3.67 20.11 10.54
C ASN A 311 -4.23 20.38 11.96
N GLN A 312 -3.99 21.57 12.54
CA GLN A 312 -4.38 21.91 13.92
C GLN A 312 -5.87 21.76 14.24
N GLN A 313 -6.73 21.88 13.23
CA GLN A 313 -8.19 21.79 13.36
C GLN A 313 -8.73 20.35 13.27
N TRP A 314 -7.86 19.38 12.98
CA TRP A 314 -8.23 18.00 12.68
C TRP A 314 -7.97 17.03 13.85
N LYS A 315 -8.15 17.50 15.09
CA LYS A 315 -7.83 16.73 16.30
C LYS A 315 -8.63 15.44 16.49
N HIS A 316 -9.78 15.34 15.82
CA HIS A 316 -10.67 14.19 15.86
C HIS A 316 -10.21 13.05 14.92
N LEU A 317 -9.21 13.29 14.06
CA LEU A 317 -8.84 12.37 13.00
C LEU A 317 -8.20 11.10 13.57
N TYR A 318 -8.81 9.97 13.24
CA TYR A 318 -8.35 8.63 13.59
C TYR A 318 -8.48 7.74 12.36
N MET A 319 -7.36 7.23 11.85
CA MET A 319 -7.31 6.38 10.66
C MET A 319 -6.66 5.06 11.05
N ASP A 320 -7.31 3.95 10.71
CA ASP A 320 -6.88 2.59 11.09
C ASP A 320 -7.43 1.56 10.11
N ASP A 321 -7.31 1.87 8.82
CA ASP A 321 -7.95 1.13 7.73
C ASP A 321 -6.97 0.80 6.61
N ILE A 322 -7.34 -0.16 5.77
CA ILE A 322 -6.69 -0.38 4.47
C ILE A 322 -7.28 0.60 3.47
N LEU A 323 -6.44 1.49 2.94
CA LEU A 323 -6.82 2.50 1.97
C LEU A 323 -6.22 2.21 0.59
N SER A 324 -6.92 2.63 -0.47
CA SER A 324 -6.35 2.67 -1.82
C SER A 324 -5.43 3.86 -1.96
N MET A 325 -4.14 3.64 -2.21
CA MET A 325 -3.16 4.72 -2.37
C MET A 325 -2.92 5.06 -3.85
N PRO A 326 -2.61 6.34 -4.17
CA PRO A 326 -2.20 6.74 -5.53
C PRO A 326 -0.94 6.00 -5.99
N ASP A 327 0.01 5.79 -5.09
CA ASP A 327 1.20 5.01 -5.34
C ASP A 327 1.65 4.25 -4.07
N SER A 328 2.35 3.12 -4.24
CA SER A 328 2.82 2.30 -3.12
C SER A 328 4.10 2.82 -2.44
N TRP A 329 4.80 3.77 -3.06
CA TRP A 329 6.14 4.19 -2.65
C TRP A 329 6.32 5.71 -2.58
N GLU A 330 6.09 6.43 -3.67
CA GLU A 330 6.30 7.87 -3.80
C GLU A 330 5.20 8.66 -3.08
N TYR A 331 3.96 8.18 -3.18
CA TYR A 331 2.79 8.78 -2.55
C TYR A 331 2.08 7.80 -1.62
N PRO A 332 2.72 7.33 -0.52
CA PRO A 332 2.16 6.35 0.40
C PRO A 332 1.18 7.00 1.40
N PHE A 333 0.34 7.90 0.89
CA PHE A 333 -0.69 8.62 1.63
C PHE A 333 -1.94 8.71 0.75
N PHE A 334 -3.10 8.82 1.39
CA PHE A 334 -4.35 9.01 0.64
C PHE A 334 -4.48 10.46 0.18
N ALA A 335 -5.15 10.62 -0.95
CA ALA A 335 -5.74 11.88 -1.36
C ALA A 335 -7.24 11.63 -1.66
N ALA A 336 -8.11 12.48 -1.12
CA ALA A 336 -9.55 12.22 -1.14
C ALA A 336 -10.12 12.22 -2.58
N TRP A 337 -9.63 13.13 -3.43
CA TRP A 337 -10.09 13.17 -4.82
C TRP A 337 -9.53 11.98 -5.64
N ASP A 338 -8.26 11.60 -5.48
CA ASP A 338 -7.70 10.37 -6.08
C ASP A 338 -8.51 9.13 -5.70
N THR A 339 -8.86 9.00 -4.41
CA THR A 339 -9.72 7.91 -3.90
C THR A 339 -11.01 7.78 -4.70
N ALA A 340 -11.67 8.90 -5.02
CA ALA A 340 -12.89 8.89 -5.82
C ALA A 340 -12.67 8.33 -7.24
N PHE A 341 -11.53 8.63 -7.86
CA PHE A 341 -11.15 8.06 -9.16
C PHE A 341 -10.74 6.60 -9.05
N HIS A 342 -10.00 6.20 -8.01
CA HIS A 342 -9.60 4.80 -7.74
C HIS A 342 -10.82 3.88 -7.64
N CYS A 343 -11.89 4.36 -7.00
CA CYS A 343 -13.10 3.59 -6.77
C CYS A 343 -13.83 3.17 -8.06
N ILE A 344 -13.62 3.86 -9.18
CA ILE A 344 -14.26 3.53 -10.46
C ILE A 344 -13.74 2.20 -11.04
N PRO A 345 -12.43 2.02 -11.31
CA PRO A 345 -11.90 0.73 -11.72
C PRO A 345 -12.01 -0.31 -10.60
N LEU A 346 -11.84 0.06 -9.32
CA LEU A 346 -12.01 -0.89 -8.21
C LEU A 346 -13.42 -1.48 -8.19
N ALA A 347 -14.46 -0.70 -8.44
CA ALA A 347 -15.83 -1.21 -8.46
C ALA A 347 -16.11 -2.24 -9.56
N MET A 348 -15.24 -2.35 -10.58
CA MET A 348 -15.33 -3.38 -11.62
C MET A 348 -14.87 -4.76 -11.15
N ILE A 349 -14.05 -4.82 -10.08
CA ILE A 349 -13.44 -6.05 -9.58
C ILE A 349 -13.81 -6.34 -8.11
N ASP A 350 -14.05 -5.29 -7.32
CA ASP A 350 -14.31 -5.32 -5.88
C ASP A 350 -15.21 -4.12 -5.47
N PRO A 351 -16.53 -4.17 -5.78
CA PRO A 351 -17.46 -3.11 -5.42
C PRO A 351 -17.58 -2.90 -3.91
N GLU A 352 -17.36 -3.93 -3.10
CA GLU A 352 -17.41 -3.78 -1.63
C GLU A 352 -16.26 -2.93 -1.12
N PHE A 353 -15.04 -3.18 -1.58
CA PHE A 353 -13.90 -2.34 -1.23
C PHE A 353 -14.08 -0.90 -1.75
N ALA A 354 -14.52 -0.71 -2.99
CA ALA A 354 -14.78 0.63 -3.54
C ALA A 354 -15.82 1.42 -2.73
N LYS A 355 -16.94 0.78 -2.35
CA LYS A 355 -17.94 1.37 -1.45
C LYS A 355 -17.33 1.72 -0.10
N LYS A 356 -16.55 0.81 0.50
CA LYS A 356 -15.87 1.04 1.79
C LYS A 356 -14.94 2.26 1.73
N GLN A 357 -14.15 2.43 0.66
CA GLN A 357 -13.25 3.58 0.53
C GLN A 357 -14.01 4.92 0.53
N LEU A 358 -15.12 5.01 -0.20
CA LEU A 358 -15.96 6.21 -0.23
C LEU A 358 -16.68 6.46 1.10
N ASP A 359 -17.09 5.39 1.78
CA ASP A 359 -17.71 5.45 3.10
C ASP A 359 -16.74 6.00 4.16
N LEU A 360 -15.50 5.47 4.19
CA LEU A 360 -14.47 5.81 5.19
C LEU A 360 -14.23 7.31 5.27
N LEU A 361 -14.03 8.00 4.14
CA LEU A 361 -13.78 9.44 4.10
C LEU A 361 -14.94 10.28 4.62
N THR A 362 -16.13 9.70 4.77
CA THR A 362 -17.33 10.38 5.30
C THR A 362 -17.66 10.05 6.76
N ARG A 363 -16.85 9.19 7.40
CA ARG A 363 -17.04 8.81 8.80
C ARG A 363 -16.73 9.94 9.76
N GLU A 364 -17.28 9.85 10.96
CA GLU A 364 -17.26 10.86 12.02
C GLU A 364 -15.84 11.15 12.53
N TRP A 365 -14.92 10.20 12.34
CA TRP A 365 -13.51 10.28 12.71
C TRP A 365 -12.56 10.47 11.51
N TYR A 366 -13.11 10.66 10.30
CA TYR A 366 -12.37 11.03 9.07
C TYR A 366 -12.79 12.43 8.57
N MET A 367 -14.10 12.67 8.46
CA MET A 367 -14.69 13.93 8.03
C MET A 367 -14.68 14.93 9.19
N HIS A 368 -14.32 16.18 8.89
CA HIS A 368 -14.40 17.25 9.87
C HIS A 368 -15.85 17.47 10.31
N PRO A 369 -16.13 17.76 11.59
CA PRO A 369 -17.48 18.04 12.09
C PRO A 369 -18.26 19.18 11.39
N ASN A 370 -17.59 19.96 10.53
CA ASN A 370 -18.21 21.03 9.74
C ASN A 370 -18.62 20.57 8.33
N GLY A 371 -18.42 19.28 8.00
CA GLY A 371 -18.70 18.69 6.69
C GLY A 371 -17.49 18.59 5.76
N GLN A 372 -16.32 19.15 6.09
CA GLN A 372 -15.14 19.10 5.21
C GLN A 372 -14.55 17.68 5.14
N LEU A 373 -14.26 17.21 3.93
CA LEU A 373 -13.49 15.98 3.69
C LEU A 373 -11.99 16.27 3.86
N ALA A 374 -11.26 15.37 4.52
CA ALA A 374 -9.81 15.50 4.68
C ALA A 374 -9.12 15.35 3.31
N ALA A 375 -8.30 16.33 2.91
CA ALA A 375 -7.69 16.34 1.58
C ALA A 375 -6.58 15.28 1.41
N TYR A 376 -5.43 15.48 2.07
CA TYR A 376 -4.26 14.60 2.08
C TYR A 376 -3.38 14.87 3.31
N GLU A 377 -2.42 13.99 3.61
CA GLU A 377 -1.69 13.96 4.90
C GLU A 377 -1.06 15.29 5.32
N TRP A 378 -0.48 16.06 4.40
CA TRP A 378 0.20 17.31 4.76
C TRP A 378 -0.73 18.52 4.94
N ASN A 379 -1.96 18.45 4.45
CA ASN A 379 -2.95 19.51 4.64
C ASN A 379 -4.36 18.94 4.53
N PHE A 380 -4.89 18.39 5.61
CA PHE A 380 -6.27 17.85 5.62
C PHE A 380 -7.31 18.94 5.33
N GLY A 381 -7.00 20.20 5.65
CA GLY A 381 -7.87 21.34 5.41
C GLY A 381 -7.80 21.92 4.00
N ASP A 382 -6.98 21.35 3.10
CA ASP A 382 -6.94 21.81 1.72
C ASP A 382 -8.25 21.53 0.99
N VAL A 383 -8.41 22.17 -0.16
CA VAL A 383 -9.59 22.05 -1.00
C VAL A 383 -9.25 21.19 -2.20
N ASN A 384 -9.91 20.05 -2.33
CA ASN A 384 -9.76 19.16 -3.48
C ASN A 384 -11.02 19.21 -4.36
N PRO A 385 -10.95 18.75 -5.62
CA PRO A 385 -12.13 18.62 -6.47
C PRO A 385 -13.22 17.78 -5.76
N PRO A 386 -14.46 18.27 -5.62
CA PRO A 386 -15.54 17.57 -4.93
C PRO A 386 -16.18 16.46 -5.79
N VAL A 387 -15.36 15.52 -6.24
CA VAL A 387 -15.76 14.40 -7.12
C VAL A 387 -16.35 13.20 -6.36
N HIS A 388 -16.42 13.27 -5.02
CA HIS A 388 -16.87 12.16 -4.17
C HIS A 388 -18.30 11.72 -4.47
N ALA A 389 -19.23 12.67 -4.65
CA ALA A 389 -20.63 12.38 -5.01
C ALA A 389 -20.75 11.66 -6.36
N TRP A 390 -19.96 12.09 -7.34
CA TRP A 390 -19.89 11.41 -8.62
C TRP A 390 -19.42 9.97 -8.45
N ALA A 391 -18.31 9.76 -7.74
CA ALA A 391 -17.78 8.42 -7.54
C ALA A 391 -18.78 7.52 -6.81
N THR A 392 -19.42 8.00 -5.74
CA THR A 392 -20.48 7.26 -5.03
C THR A 392 -21.57 6.79 -5.97
N PHE A 393 -22.12 7.69 -6.79
CA PHE A 393 -23.19 7.31 -7.72
C PHE A 393 -22.69 6.43 -8.86
N ARG A 394 -21.45 6.59 -9.32
CA ARG A 394 -20.86 5.72 -10.36
C ARG A 394 -20.60 4.32 -9.83
N VAL A 395 -20.02 4.16 -8.65
CA VAL A 395 -19.80 2.85 -8.01
C VAL A 395 -21.13 2.11 -7.85
N PHE A 396 -22.16 2.78 -7.33
CA PHE A 396 -23.50 2.21 -7.21
C PHE A 396 -24.06 1.71 -8.57
N LYS A 397 -23.87 2.47 -9.64
CA LYS A 397 -24.30 2.07 -10.99
C LYS A 397 -23.45 0.96 -11.61
N ILE A 398 -22.14 0.94 -11.34
CA ILE A 398 -21.23 -0.11 -11.81
C ILE A 398 -21.61 -1.43 -11.14
N GLU A 399 -21.82 -1.44 -9.83
CA GLU A 399 -22.29 -2.62 -9.08
C GLU A 399 -23.59 -3.16 -9.69
N ARG A 400 -24.58 -2.28 -9.93
CA ARG A 400 -25.85 -2.63 -10.59
C ARG A 400 -25.64 -3.26 -11.95
N LYS A 401 -24.77 -2.67 -12.78
CA LYS A 401 -24.56 -3.10 -14.17
C LYS A 401 -23.79 -4.42 -14.26
N MET A 402 -22.73 -4.58 -13.47
CA MET A 402 -21.79 -5.70 -13.58
C MET A 402 -22.18 -6.90 -12.71
N TYR A 403 -22.79 -6.64 -11.55
CA TYR A 403 -23.10 -7.69 -10.56
C TYR A 403 -24.60 -7.92 -10.39
N GLY A 404 -25.46 -7.16 -11.08
CA GLY A 404 -26.92 -7.33 -11.01
C GLY A 404 -27.54 -7.01 -9.65
N ARG A 405 -26.78 -6.38 -8.74
CA ARG A 405 -27.20 -6.00 -7.38
C ARG A 405 -26.88 -4.54 -7.10
N GLN A 406 -27.53 -3.96 -6.10
CA GLN A 406 -27.33 -2.56 -5.72
C GLN A 406 -27.42 -2.37 -4.22
N ASP A 407 -26.71 -1.39 -3.70
CA ASP A 407 -26.66 -1.07 -2.27
C ASP A 407 -27.27 0.32 -1.99
N LEU A 408 -28.56 0.34 -1.67
CA LEU A 408 -29.29 1.56 -1.37
C LEU A 408 -28.86 2.18 -0.03
N ASP A 409 -28.46 1.36 0.95
CA ASP A 409 -28.04 1.84 2.26
C ASP A 409 -26.67 2.53 2.19
N PHE A 410 -25.75 2.01 1.37
CA PHE A 410 -24.52 2.72 1.00
C PHE A 410 -24.82 4.06 0.35
N LEU A 411 -25.67 4.08 -0.70
CA LEU A 411 -25.98 5.29 -1.44
C LEU A 411 -26.56 6.37 -0.52
N GLU A 412 -27.50 5.97 0.33
CA GLU A 412 -28.17 6.85 1.27
C GLU A 412 -27.24 7.38 2.37
N ARG A 413 -26.44 6.50 2.99
CA ARG A 413 -25.53 6.87 4.07
C ARG A 413 -24.50 7.90 3.60
N VAL A 414 -23.91 7.67 2.43
CA VAL A 414 -22.93 8.60 1.85
C VAL A 414 -23.63 9.89 1.37
N PHE A 415 -24.82 9.81 0.77
CA PHE A 415 -25.62 10.99 0.41
C PHE A 415 -25.82 11.95 1.59
N GLN A 416 -26.25 11.43 2.74
CA GLN A 416 -26.50 12.25 3.94
C GLN A 416 -25.23 12.97 4.43
N LYS A 417 -24.07 12.31 4.40
CA LYS A 417 -22.79 12.94 4.75
C LYS A 417 -22.34 13.96 3.71
N LEU A 418 -22.60 13.68 2.43
CA LEU A 418 -22.30 14.61 1.35
C LEU A 418 -23.21 15.84 1.35
N LEU A 419 -24.41 15.81 1.95
CA LEU A 419 -25.17 17.05 2.21
C LEU A 419 -24.44 17.99 3.17
N LEU A 420 -23.77 17.46 4.19
CA LEU A 420 -22.93 18.26 5.09
C LEU A 420 -21.73 18.86 4.34
N ASN A 421 -21.07 18.07 3.49
CA ASN A 421 -19.96 18.55 2.68
C ASN A 421 -20.40 19.61 1.65
N PHE A 422 -21.53 19.40 0.98
CA PHE A 422 -22.10 20.39 0.06
C PHE A 422 -22.41 21.71 0.77
N THR A 423 -23.02 21.64 1.96
CA THR A 423 -23.30 22.81 2.80
C THR A 423 -22.01 23.52 3.24
N TRP A 424 -20.94 22.76 3.53
CA TRP A 424 -19.64 23.33 3.82
C TRP A 424 -19.09 24.12 2.64
N TRP A 425 -19.18 23.58 1.41
CA TRP A 425 -18.74 24.26 0.20
C TRP A 425 -19.47 25.59 0.00
N VAL A 426 -20.80 25.58 0.01
CA VAL A 426 -21.62 26.79 -0.16
C VAL A 426 -21.28 27.84 0.89
N ASN A 427 -21.08 27.45 2.15
CA ASN A 427 -20.83 28.42 3.23
C ASN A 427 -19.38 28.90 3.34
N ARG A 428 -18.40 28.14 2.84
CA ARG A 428 -16.96 28.42 3.06
C ARG A 428 -16.20 28.77 1.80
N LYS A 429 -16.78 28.49 0.63
CA LYS A 429 -16.12 28.64 -0.66
C LYS A 429 -16.92 29.49 -1.64
N ASP A 430 -18.04 30.07 -1.23
CA ASP A 430 -18.78 31.11 -1.94
C ASP A 430 -18.98 32.29 -0.98
N SER A 431 -17.95 33.12 -0.82
CA SER A 431 -17.90 34.10 0.28
C SER A 431 -18.93 35.23 0.13
N GLU A 432 -19.36 35.49 -1.11
CA GLU A 432 -20.33 36.53 -1.46
C GLU A 432 -21.75 35.99 -1.75
N GLY A 433 -21.96 34.67 -1.70
CA GLY A 433 -23.27 34.05 -1.94
C GLY A 433 -23.76 34.18 -3.38
N LYS A 434 -22.84 34.15 -4.34
CA LYS A 434 -23.10 34.35 -5.77
C LYS A 434 -23.09 33.05 -6.57
N ASN A 435 -22.93 31.90 -5.90
CA ASN A 435 -22.67 30.60 -6.52
C ASN A 435 -21.41 30.61 -7.40
N VAL A 436 -20.40 31.40 -7.02
CA VAL A 436 -19.09 31.46 -7.66
C VAL A 436 -18.07 31.02 -6.63
N PHE A 437 -17.38 29.90 -6.90
CA PHE A 437 -16.59 29.24 -5.88
C PHE A 437 -15.11 29.63 -5.93
N GLU A 438 -14.50 29.71 -4.74
CA GLU A 438 -13.21 30.36 -4.50
C GLU A 438 -12.19 29.44 -3.83
N GLY A 439 -10.92 29.61 -4.21
CA GLY A 439 -9.72 29.21 -3.48
C GLY A 439 -9.50 27.70 -3.26
N GLY A 440 -8.28 27.23 -3.54
CA GLY A 440 -7.90 25.84 -3.28
C GLY A 440 -6.95 25.22 -4.28
N PHE A 441 -6.43 24.05 -3.90
CA PHE A 441 -5.57 23.22 -4.74
C PHE A 441 -6.29 22.67 -5.98
N LEU A 442 -7.53 22.18 -5.81
CA LEU A 442 -8.39 21.64 -6.89
C LEU A 442 -7.69 20.66 -7.85
N GLY A 443 -6.67 19.94 -7.38
CA GLY A 443 -6.03 18.84 -8.11
C GLY A 443 -5.08 19.26 -9.23
N LEU A 444 -4.77 20.55 -9.37
CA LEU A 444 -4.00 21.07 -10.51
C LEU A 444 -2.81 21.92 -10.03
N ASP A 445 -1.67 21.24 -9.86
CA ASP A 445 -0.41 21.88 -9.54
C ASP A 445 0.13 22.74 -10.67
N ASN A 446 0.67 23.92 -10.33
CA ASN A 446 1.45 24.79 -11.22
C ASN A 446 0.75 25.32 -12.48
N ILE A 447 -0.58 25.25 -12.57
CA ILE A 447 -1.36 25.80 -13.70
C ILE A 447 -1.63 27.31 -13.58
N GLY A 448 -0.91 28.00 -12.70
CA GLY A 448 -1.11 29.42 -12.42
C GLY A 448 0.20 30.12 -12.10
N LEU A 449 0.19 31.45 -12.20
CA LEU A 449 1.33 32.31 -11.85
C LEU A 449 1.57 32.40 -10.33
N PHE A 450 0.54 32.08 -9.54
CA PHE A 450 0.54 32.17 -8.08
C PHE A 450 -0.05 30.89 -7.48
N ASN A 451 0.33 30.61 -6.23
CA ASN A 451 -0.22 29.51 -5.45
C ASN A 451 -1.72 29.77 -5.18
N ARG A 452 -2.58 28.89 -5.67
CA ARG A 452 -4.06 29.03 -5.58
C ARG A 452 -4.61 28.69 -4.20
N SER A 453 -3.79 28.10 -3.32
CA SER A 453 -4.13 27.81 -1.93
C SER A 453 -3.72 28.93 -0.97
N GLU A 454 -3.02 29.96 -1.45
CA GLU A 454 -2.54 31.09 -0.65
C GLU A 454 -3.26 32.40 -1.02
N PRO A 455 -3.32 33.38 -0.10
CA PRO A 455 -3.78 34.72 -0.43
C PRO A 455 -3.01 35.32 -1.60
N LEU A 456 -3.71 36.03 -2.49
CA LEU A 456 -3.07 36.68 -3.62
C LEU A 456 -2.05 37.73 -3.14
N PRO A 457 -0.85 37.82 -3.73
CA PRO A 457 0.19 38.75 -3.30
C PRO A 457 -0.24 40.22 -3.26
N THR A 458 -1.21 40.60 -4.09
CA THR A 458 -1.75 41.96 -4.21
C THR A 458 -3.03 42.18 -3.40
N GLY A 459 -3.51 41.18 -2.65
CA GLY A 459 -4.86 41.14 -2.13
C GLY A 459 -5.90 40.81 -3.23
N GLY A 460 -7.14 40.58 -2.81
CA GLY A 460 -8.26 40.16 -3.66
C GLY A 460 -8.72 38.72 -3.39
N VAL A 461 -9.77 38.31 -4.10
CA VAL A 461 -10.40 36.99 -3.99
C VAL A 461 -10.17 36.24 -5.31
N LEU A 462 -9.77 34.97 -5.22
CA LEU A 462 -9.57 34.12 -6.39
C LEU A 462 -10.83 33.28 -6.64
N GLU A 463 -11.68 33.77 -7.53
CA GLU A 463 -12.80 33.01 -8.09
C GLU A 463 -12.29 32.12 -9.22
N GLN A 464 -12.61 30.82 -9.18
CA GLN A 464 -12.04 29.86 -10.12
C GLN A 464 -13.13 29.12 -10.91
N ALA A 465 -13.02 29.19 -12.25
CA ALA A 465 -14.01 28.59 -13.15
C ALA A 465 -14.11 27.05 -12.99
N ASP A 466 -12.98 26.39 -12.68
CA ASP A 466 -12.94 24.96 -12.36
C ASP A 466 -13.69 24.66 -11.07
N SER A 467 -13.50 25.44 -10.00
CA SER A 467 -14.24 25.29 -8.73
C SER A 467 -15.76 25.37 -8.93
N THR A 468 -16.22 26.41 -9.65
CA THR A 468 -17.64 26.58 -9.96
C THR A 468 -18.17 25.44 -10.82
N GLY A 469 -17.41 25.01 -11.84
CA GLY A 469 -17.75 23.86 -12.66
C GLY A 469 -17.89 22.57 -11.84
N TRP A 470 -16.98 22.34 -10.88
CA TRP A 470 -17.04 21.19 -9.99
C TRP A 470 -18.25 21.22 -9.05
N MET A 471 -18.60 22.38 -8.50
CA MET A 471 -19.77 22.49 -7.64
C MET A 471 -21.09 22.31 -8.40
N ALA A 472 -21.19 22.84 -9.62
CA ALA A 472 -22.33 22.52 -10.50
C ALA A 472 -22.42 21.01 -10.77
N PHE A 473 -21.29 20.36 -11.05
CA PHE A 473 -21.23 18.91 -11.24
C PHE A 473 -21.60 18.11 -9.99
N TYR A 474 -21.13 18.52 -8.82
CA TYR A 474 -21.49 17.95 -7.53
C TYR A 474 -23.00 18.05 -7.30
N CYS A 475 -23.56 19.24 -7.48
CA CYS A 475 -25.00 19.50 -7.34
C CYS A 475 -25.84 18.54 -8.22
N LEU A 476 -25.46 18.40 -9.49
CA LEU A 476 -26.11 17.46 -10.42
C LEU A 476 -25.97 15.99 -9.97
N CYS A 477 -24.83 15.61 -9.41
CA CYS A 477 -24.65 14.26 -8.87
C CYS A 477 -25.54 14.01 -7.65
N MET A 478 -25.63 14.97 -6.72
CA MET A 478 -26.51 14.88 -5.56
C MET A 478 -27.98 14.81 -5.96
N LEU A 479 -28.40 15.62 -6.94
CA LEU A 479 -29.76 15.57 -7.48
C LEU A 479 -30.09 14.18 -8.04
N ASN A 480 -29.18 13.60 -8.82
CA ASN A 480 -29.36 12.25 -9.35
C ASN A 480 -29.43 11.18 -8.25
N MET A 481 -28.62 11.32 -7.19
CA MET A 481 -28.68 10.42 -6.04
C MET A 481 -30.01 10.53 -5.30
N ALA A 482 -30.50 11.75 -5.05
CA ALA A 482 -31.79 12.01 -4.43
C ALA A 482 -32.95 11.45 -5.26
N LEU A 483 -32.95 11.66 -6.58
CA LEU A 483 -33.93 11.08 -7.50
C LEU A 483 -33.91 9.54 -7.49
N GLU A 484 -32.72 8.94 -7.41
CA GLU A 484 -32.60 7.49 -7.32
C GLU A 484 -33.14 6.96 -5.99
N LEU A 485 -32.81 7.62 -4.87
CA LEU A 485 -33.32 7.26 -3.55
C LEU A 485 -34.84 7.49 -3.43
N ALA A 486 -35.38 8.53 -4.05
CA ALA A 486 -36.82 8.87 -4.02
C ALA A 486 -37.70 7.76 -4.62
N LYS A 487 -37.19 6.99 -5.59
CA LYS A 487 -37.88 5.81 -6.14
C LYS A 487 -38.17 4.75 -5.08
N HIS A 488 -37.42 4.75 -3.99
CA HIS A 488 -37.51 3.76 -2.92
C HIS A 488 -37.96 4.38 -1.58
N ARG A 489 -37.69 5.66 -1.37
CA ARG A 489 -37.87 6.38 -0.10
C ARG A 489 -38.39 7.79 -0.37
N ARG A 490 -39.69 7.99 -0.18
CA ARG A 490 -40.39 9.25 -0.50
C ARG A 490 -39.78 10.51 0.12
N ILE A 491 -39.13 10.40 1.28
CA ILE A 491 -38.51 11.55 1.97
C ILE A 491 -37.43 12.26 1.14
N TYR A 492 -36.84 11.59 0.15
CA TYR A 492 -35.86 12.20 -0.75
C TYR A 492 -36.48 13.07 -1.86
N GLU A 493 -37.81 13.06 -2.04
CA GLU A 493 -38.51 14.03 -2.91
C GLU A 493 -38.29 15.46 -2.40
N ASP A 494 -38.36 15.67 -1.08
CA ASP A 494 -38.19 16.99 -0.45
C ASP A 494 -36.75 17.50 -0.55
N SER A 495 -35.77 16.58 -0.60
CA SER A 495 -34.35 16.92 -0.72
C SER A 495 -33.99 17.54 -2.07
N LEU A 496 -34.82 17.35 -3.11
CA LEU A 496 -34.59 17.90 -4.44
C LEU A 496 -34.62 19.45 -4.44
N LEU A 497 -35.43 20.06 -3.57
CA LEU A 497 -35.57 21.52 -3.47
C LEU A 497 -34.37 22.19 -2.79
N HIS A 498 -33.63 21.46 -1.95
CA HIS A 498 -32.43 21.98 -1.27
C HIS A 498 -31.17 21.94 -2.15
N LEU A 499 -31.25 21.30 -3.32
CA LEU A 499 -30.16 21.15 -4.28
C LEU A 499 -30.37 22.02 -5.54
N ASP A 500 -31.31 22.96 -5.52
CA ASP A 500 -31.43 24.00 -6.55
C ASP A 500 -30.52 25.17 -6.13
N MET A 501 -29.39 25.35 -6.84
CA MET A 501 -28.44 26.46 -6.63
C MET A 501 -28.82 27.70 -7.43
#